data_AF-A0A7J2U4F2-F1
#
_entry.id   AF-A0A7J2U4F2-F1
#
_cell.length_a   1.000
_cell.length_b   1.000
_cell.length_c   1.000
_cell.angle_alpha   90.00
_cell.angle_beta   90.00
_cell.angle_gamma   90.00
#
_symmetry.space_group_name_H-M   'P 1'
#
loop_
_entity.id
_entity.type
_entity.pdbx_description
1 polymer ?
#
loop_
_entity_poly.entity_id
_entity_poly.type
_entity_poly.pdbx_seq_one_letter_code
_entity_poly.pdbx_strand_id
1 'polypeptide(L)'
;MYRVFRVIINSFTFILTIIMSVVTFQYNPWLSIVFFLASLDQFEDVYYYVYGKRLIPRSLMFLDIVFEGVMFMIGLAMLMLSVSYYAYFSTWLFRALIFLSIMVMWSSVEDVIQWTSAPTATPSVQIPSTPSSPIPVKVFTYVREKKEVCETEGRFVRRKNC
;
A
#
# COMPACT_ATOMS: atom_id res chain seq x y z
N MET A 1 -13.99 8.21 -6.19
CA MET A 1 -12.97 9.29 -6.29
C MET A 1 -11.76 9.02 -5.40
N TYR A 2 -11.94 8.72 -4.12
CA TYR A 2 -10.83 8.40 -3.18
C TYR A 2 -9.84 7.32 -3.68
N ARG A 3 -10.33 6.22 -4.29
CA ARG A 3 -9.45 5.19 -4.88
C ARG A 3 -8.49 5.73 -5.95
N VAL A 4 -9.00 6.59 -6.84
CA VAL A 4 -8.20 7.17 -7.93
C VAL A 4 -7.13 8.09 -7.36
N PHE A 5 -7.48 8.86 -6.33
CA PHE A 5 -6.56 9.73 -5.64
C PHE A 5 -5.40 8.95 -4.98
N ARG A 6 -5.68 7.83 -4.32
CA ARG A 6 -4.63 6.94 -3.79
C ARG A 6 -3.75 6.34 -4.87
N VAL A 7 -4.33 5.91 -5.99
CA VAL A 7 -3.55 5.44 -7.14
C VAL A 7 -2.60 6.53 -7.64
N ILE A 8 -3.05 7.78 -7.72
CA ILE A 8 -2.22 8.90 -8.16
C ILE A 8 -1.06 9.16 -7.19
N ILE A 9 -1.32 9.20 -5.88
CA ILE A 9 -0.28 9.41 -4.87
C ILE A 9 0.72 8.26 -4.88
N ASN A 10 0.26 7.01 -4.81
CA ASN A 10 1.16 5.86 -4.73
C ASN A 10 1.95 5.66 -6.04
N SER A 11 1.38 6.07 -7.19
CA SER A 11 2.14 6.11 -8.45
C SER A 11 3.21 7.21 -8.46
N PHE A 12 2.92 8.37 -7.87
CA PHE A 12 3.90 9.44 -7.74
C PHE A 12 5.04 9.05 -6.80
N THR A 13 4.72 8.49 -5.64
CA THR A 13 5.70 8.01 -4.66
C THR A 13 6.52 6.86 -5.21
N PHE A 14 5.92 5.96 -6.00
CA PHE A 14 6.64 4.91 -6.73
C PHE A 14 7.76 5.48 -7.62
N ILE A 15 7.44 6.48 -8.45
CA ILE A 15 8.44 7.11 -9.33
C ILE A 15 9.50 7.83 -8.48
N LEU A 16 9.08 8.56 -7.45
CA LEU A 16 9.98 9.28 -6.56
C LEU A 16 10.98 8.35 -5.87
N THR A 17 10.51 7.22 -5.33
CA THR A 17 11.34 6.24 -4.63
C THR A 17 12.31 5.51 -5.56
N ILE A 18 11.93 5.25 -6.82
CA ILE A 18 12.88 4.75 -7.84
C ILE A 18 13.99 5.76 -8.09
N ILE A 19 13.64 7.04 -8.30
CA ILE A 19 14.64 8.09 -8.53
C ILE A 19 15.58 8.19 -7.33
N MET A 20 15.02 8.20 -6.11
CA MET A 20 15.80 8.24 -4.87
C MET A 20 16.73 7.02 -4.75
N SER A 21 16.25 5.82 -5.09
CA SER A 21 17.06 4.60 -5.10
C SER A 21 18.26 4.75 -6.05
N VAL A 22 18.04 5.19 -7.29
CA VAL A 22 19.12 5.36 -8.28
C VAL A 22 20.13 6.41 -7.83
N VAL A 23 19.65 7.58 -7.36
CA VAL A 23 20.52 8.68 -6.94
C VAL A 23 21.34 8.30 -5.71
N THR A 24 20.75 7.59 -4.75
CA THR A 24 21.44 7.22 -3.51
C THR A 24 22.36 6.02 -3.63
N PHE A 25 22.28 5.26 -4.73
CA PHE A 25 23.10 4.05 -4.93
C PHE A 25 24.60 4.30 -4.79
N GLN A 26 25.08 5.44 -5.28
CA GLN A 26 26.51 5.81 -5.21
C GLN A 26 26.97 6.20 -3.80
N TYR A 27 26.07 6.73 -2.97
CA TYR A 27 26.40 7.24 -1.63
C TYR A 27 26.21 6.18 -0.56
N ASN A 28 25.09 5.45 -0.62
CA ASN A 28 24.75 4.40 0.33
C ASN A 28 23.93 3.32 -0.37
N PRO A 29 24.55 2.20 -0.78
CA PRO A 29 23.86 1.14 -1.50
C PRO A 29 22.77 0.47 -0.67
N TRP A 30 22.93 0.41 0.66
CA TRP A 30 21.91 -0.16 1.55
C TRP A 30 20.64 0.69 1.57
N LEU A 31 20.79 2.01 1.67
CA LEU A 31 19.65 2.92 1.61
C LEU A 31 18.96 2.88 0.23
N SER A 32 19.75 2.75 -0.84
CA SER A 32 19.23 2.58 -2.19
C SER A 32 18.39 1.32 -2.35
N ILE A 33 18.83 0.20 -1.75
CA ILE A 33 18.05 -1.05 -1.71
C ILE A 33 16.75 -0.85 -0.94
N VAL A 34 16.78 -0.14 0.20
CA VAL A 34 15.57 0.17 0.98
C VAL A 34 14.59 0.99 0.14
N PHE A 35 15.04 2.03 -0.55
CA PHE A 35 14.17 2.81 -1.45
C PHE A 35 13.64 2.00 -2.63
N PHE A 36 14.45 1.09 -3.17
CA PHE A 36 13.99 0.19 -4.23
C PHE A 36 12.89 -0.73 -3.72
N LEU A 37 13.07 -1.33 -2.54
CA LEU A 37 12.07 -2.20 -1.95
C LEU A 37 10.78 -1.42 -1.58
N ALA A 38 10.91 -0.22 -1.05
CA ALA A 38 9.77 0.68 -0.81
C ALA A 38 9.05 1.05 -2.12
N SER A 39 9.75 1.14 -3.25
CA SER A 39 9.08 1.35 -4.54
C SER A 39 8.24 0.15 -4.97
N LEU A 40 8.68 -1.08 -4.68
CA LEU A 40 7.90 -2.29 -5.00
C LEU A 40 6.61 -2.35 -4.18
N ASP A 41 6.65 -1.89 -2.94
CA ASP A 41 5.51 -1.77 -2.04
C ASP A 41 4.46 -0.78 -2.59
N GLN A 42 4.91 0.43 -2.95
CA GLN A 42 4.03 1.43 -3.58
C GLN A 42 3.46 0.95 -4.93
N PHE A 43 4.21 0.15 -5.68
CA PHE A 43 3.71 -0.50 -6.90
C PHE A 43 2.64 -1.56 -6.60
N GLU A 44 2.83 -2.37 -5.55
CA GLU A 44 1.81 -3.33 -5.12
C GLU A 44 0.51 -2.64 -4.73
N ASP A 45 0.56 -1.52 -4.03
CA ASP A 45 -0.65 -0.76 -3.69
C ASP A 45 -1.42 -0.31 -4.92
N VAL A 46 -0.72 0.27 -5.90
CA VAL A 46 -1.32 0.67 -7.17
C VAL A 46 -1.93 -0.54 -7.86
N TYR A 47 -1.22 -1.66 -7.88
CA TYR A 47 -1.72 -2.92 -8.45
C TYR A 47 -2.96 -3.42 -7.70
N TYR A 48 -2.98 -3.37 -6.38
CA TYR A 48 -4.10 -3.78 -5.55
C TYR A 48 -5.33 -2.89 -5.78
N TYR A 49 -5.16 -1.58 -5.91
CA TYR A 49 -6.26 -0.66 -6.19
C TYR A 49 -6.86 -0.84 -7.59
N VAL A 50 -6.05 -1.24 -8.57
CA VAL A 50 -6.50 -1.45 -9.96
C VAL A 50 -7.13 -2.84 -10.13
N TYR A 51 -6.48 -3.89 -9.64
CA TYR A 51 -6.86 -5.28 -9.93
C TYR A 51 -7.56 -6.00 -8.76
N GLY A 52 -7.51 -5.45 -7.54
CA GLY A 52 -8.10 -6.07 -6.35
C GLY A 52 -7.41 -7.35 -5.89
N LYS A 53 -6.19 -7.64 -6.38
CA LYS A 53 -5.39 -8.82 -6.04
C LYS A 53 -4.07 -8.38 -5.43
N ARG A 54 -3.60 -9.11 -4.41
CA ARG A 54 -2.29 -8.89 -3.79
C ARG A 54 -1.23 -9.78 -4.44
N LEU A 55 -0.04 -9.24 -4.62
CA LEU A 55 1.11 -9.95 -5.19
C LEU A 55 1.90 -10.63 -4.07
N ILE A 56 2.01 -9.98 -2.92
CA ILE A 56 2.79 -10.44 -1.79
C ILE A 56 1.93 -11.32 -0.85
N PRO A 57 2.45 -12.49 -0.41
CA PRO A 57 1.75 -13.35 0.53
C PRO A 57 1.62 -12.69 1.91
N ARG A 58 0.54 -12.99 2.64
CA ARG A 58 0.25 -12.41 3.97
C ARG A 58 1.36 -12.56 5.01
N SER A 59 2.28 -13.52 4.84
CA SER A 59 3.41 -13.70 5.75
C SER A 59 4.40 -12.54 5.74
N LEU A 60 4.47 -11.76 4.65
CA LEU A 60 5.38 -10.62 4.50
C LEU A 60 4.73 -9.28 4.85
N MET A 61 3.53 -9.29 5.44
CA MET A 61 2.78 -8.08 5.79
C MET A 61 3.48 -7.16 6.80
N PHE A 62 4.41 -7.68 7.62
CA PHE A 62 5.22 -6.84 8.50
C PHE A 62 6.16 -5.91 7.71
N LEU A 63 6.65 -6.38 6.56
CA LEU A 63 7.57 -5.64 5.71
C LEU A 63 6.91 -4.40 5.10
N ASP A 64 5.65 -4.54 4.71
CA ASP A 64 4.77 -3.49 4.18
C ASP A 64 4.62 -2.33 5.20
N ILE A 65 4.32 -2.65 6.47
CA ILE A 65 4.28 -1.66 7.56
C ILE A 65 5.61 -0.91 7.72
N VAL A 66 6.74 -1.59 7.54
CA VAL A 66 8.07 -0.96 7.62
C VAL A 66 8.28 -0.01 6.45
N PHE A 67 7.90 -0.41 5.23
CA PHE A 67 8.04 0.44 4.05
C PHE A 67 7.09 1.64 4.08
N GLU A 68 5.89 1.48 4.60
CA GLU A 68 5.01 2.61 4.87
C GLU A 68 5.61 3.59 5.88
N GLY A 69 6.30 3.08 6.89
CA GLY A 69 7.10 3.90 7.81
C GLY A 69 8.21 4.67 7.10
N VAL A 70 8.91 4.03 6.16
CA VAL A 70 9.93 4.70 5.32
C VAL A 70 9.28 5.79 4.45
N MET A 71 8.11 5.52 3.87
CA MET A 71 7.37 6.49 3.07
C MET A 71 6.95 7.71 3.86
N PHE A 72 6.48 7.50 5.10
CA PHE A 72 6.20 8.59 6.02
C PHE A 72 7.44 9.45 6.28
N MET A 73 8.60 8.83 6.51
CA MET A 73 9.86 9.54 6.74
C MET A 73 10.33 10.32 5.49
N ILE A 74 10.14 9.78 4.29
CA ILE A 74 10.40 10.51 3.04
C ILE A 74 9.49 11.72 2.92
N GLY A 75 8.19 11.56 3.19
CA GLY A 75 7.23 12.66 3.22
C GLY A 75 7.63 13.74 4.22
N LEU A 76 8.05 13.35 5.44
CA LEU A 76 8.54 14.28 6.45
C LEU A 76 9.81 15.01 6.02
N ALA A 77 10.77 14.31 5.39
CA ALA A 77 11.99 14.92 4.86
C ALA A 77 11.68 15.91 3.74
N MET A 78 10.75 15.59 2.84
CA MET A 78 10.25 16.52 1.82
C MET A 78 9.58 17.74 2.43
N LEU A 79 8.79 17.56 3.50
CA LEU A 79 8.14 18.66 4.20
C LEU A 79 9.18 19.60 4.84
N MET A 80 10.16 19.04 5.55
CA MET A 80 11.25 19.83 6.15
C MET A 80 12.03 20.59 5.08
N LEU A 81 12.44 19.90 4.00
CA LEU A 81 13.14 20.52 2.88
C LEU A 81 12.32 21.67 2.26
N SER A 82 11.05 21.41 1.98
CA SER A 82 10.18 22.39 1.33
C SER A 82 9.92 23.61 2.20
N VAL A 83 9.68 23.44 3.51
CA VAL A 83 9.51 24.56 4.45
C VAL A 83 10.81 25.36 4.59
N SER A 84 11.95 24.69 4.77
CA SER A 84 13.25 25.36 4.89
C SER A 84 13.56 26.20 3.65
N TYR A 85 13.38 25.65 2.45
CA TYR A 85 13.69 26.37 1.22
C TYR A 85 12.63 27.39 0.81
N TYR A 86 11.36 27.18 1.17
CA TYR A 86 10.30 28.16 0.94
C TYR A 86 10.60 29.49 1.64
N ALA A 87 11.20 29.45 2.84
CA ALA A 87 11.61 30.63 3.57
C ALA A 87 12.68 31.46 2.83
N TYR A 88 13.51 30.84 1.99
CA TYR A 88 14.59 31.52 1.27
C TYR A 88 14.21 31.98 -0.14
N PHE A 89 13.57 31.12 -0.93
CA PHE A 89 13.38 31.36 -2.37
C PHE A 89 11.93 31.67 -2.77
N SER A 90 10.96 31.49 -1.86
CA SER A 90 9.51 31.77 -2.03
C SER A 90 8.94 31.38 -3.41
N THR A 91 9.41 30.28 -3.99
CA THR A 91 8.95 29.83 -5.31
C THR A 91 7.70 28.95 -5.18
N TRP A 92 6.90 28.93 -6.26
CA TRP A 92 5.72 28.07 -6.36
C TRP A 92 6.05 26.58 -6.21
N LEU A 93 7.26 26.15 -6.58
CA LEU A 93 7.72 24.79 -6.45
C LEU A 93 7.69 24.32 -4.99
N PHE A 94 8.28 25.08 -4.07
CA PHE A 94 8.32 24.69 -2.66
C PHE A 94 6.94 24.69 -2.02
N ARG A 95 6.05 25.61 -2.44
CA ARG A 95 4.66 25.62 -1.98
C ARG A 95 3.89 24.37 -2.41
N ALA A 96 4.07 23.93 -3.65
CA ALA A 96 3.50 22.67 -4.13
C ALA A 96 4.12 21.46 -3.42
N LEU A 97 5.42 21.50 -3.15
CA LEU A 97 6.15 20.43 -2.46
C LEU A 97 5.68 20.23 -1.01
N ILE A 98 5.36 21.32 -0.30
CA ILE A 98 4.72 21.27 1.03
C ILE A 98 3.41 20.50 0.94
N PHE A 99 2.51 20.91 0.04
CA PHE A 99 1.21 20.25 -0.12
C PHE A 99 1.37 18.77 -0.46
N LEU A 100 2.25 18.46 -1.41
CA LEU A 100 2.54 17.10 -1.85
C LEU A 100 3.10 16.23 -0.71
N SER A 101 4.02 16.78 0.09
CA SER A 101 4.60 16.05 1.22
C SER A 101 3.55 15.68 2.27
N ILE A 102 2.60 16.57 2.55
CA ILE A 102 1.47 16.29 3.45
C ILE A 102 0.60 15.17 2.88
N MET A 103 0.35 15.17 1.56
CA MET A 103 -0.46 14.11 0.94
C MET A 103 0.21 12.74 1.03
N VAL A 104 1.53 12.68 0.81
CA VAL A 104 2.30 11.44 0.95
C VAL A 104 2.28 10.94 2.40
N MET A 105 2.53 11.82 3.37
CA MET A 105 2.46 11.47 4.79
C MET A 105 1.06 10.98 5.18
N TRP A 106 0.02 11.68 4.73
CA TRP A 106 -1.37 11.29 4.99
C TRP A 106 -1.69 9.90 4.43
N SER A 107 -1.28 9.62 3.18
CA SER A 107 -1.49 8.30 2.57
C SER A 107 -0.83 7.20 3.38
N SER A 108 0.46 7.34 3.72
CA SER A 108 1.18 6.33 4.50
C SER A 108 0.55 6.04 5.87
N VAL A 109 -0.01 7.07 6.53
CA VAL A 109 -0.74 6.89 7.80
C VAL A 109 -2.06 6.14 7.57
N GLU A 110 -2.81 6.48 6.52
CA GLU A 110 -4.04 5.76 6.18
C GLU A 110 -3.78 4.30 5.85
N ASP A 111 -2.70 4.00 5.14
CA ASP A 111 -2.32 2.64 4.77
C ASP A 111 -1.94 1.84 6.03
N VAL A 112 -1.13 2.38 6.95
CA VAL A 112 -0.86 1.76 8.27
C VAL A 112 -2.16 1.52 9.08
N ILE A 113 -3.10 2.47 9.09
CA ILE A 113 -4.38 2.30 9.80
C ILE A 113 -5.22 1.17 9.17
N GLN A 114 -5.26 1.09 7.84
CA GLN A 114 -5.98 0.02 7.13
C GLN A 114 -5.40 -1.35 7.47
N TRP A 115 -4.08 -1.43 7.63
CA TRP A 115 -3.40 -2.66 8.00
C TRP A 115 -3.64 -3.08 9.45
N THR A 116 -3.62 -2.13 10.38
CA THR A 116 -3.90 -2.41 11.81
C THR A 116 -5.36 -2.76 12.08
N SER A 117 -6.29 -2.24 11.25
CA SER A 117 -7.73 -2.46 11.41
C SER A 117 -8.25 -3.74 10.74
N ALA A 118 -7.42 -4.41 9.92
CA ALA A 118 -7.82 -5.67 9.29
C ALA A 118 -7.97 -6.74 10.38
N PRO A 119 -9.18 -7.30 10.60
CA PRO A 119 -9.35 -8.32 11.61
C PRO A 119 -8.48 -9.51 11.25
N THR A 120 -7.52 -9.79 12.13
CA THR A 120 -6.81 -11.06 12.22
C THR A 120 -7.90 -12.13 12.28
N ALA A 121 -8.25 -12.69 11.13
CA ALA A 121 -8.96 -13.95 11.08
C ALA A 121 -7.96 -14.98 11.58
N THR A 122 -7.83 -15.05 12.91
CA THR A 122 -7.27 -16.17 13.61
C THR A 122 -7.95 -17.39 13.02
N PRO A 123 -7.23 -18.32 12.37
CA PRO A 123 -7.79 -19.64 12.18
C PRO A 123 -7.95 -20.17 13.60
N SER A 124 -9.15 -20.04 14.17
CA SER A 124 -9.57 -20.84 15.29
C SER A 124 -9.55 -22.28 14.78
N VAL A 125 -8.39 -22.93 14.90
CA VAL A 125 -8.28 -24.36 14.87
C VAL A 125 -9.06 -24.84 16.08
N GLN A 126 -10.37 -25.00 15.92
CA GLN A 126 -11.15 -25.88 16.78
C GLN A 126 -10.63 -27.28 16.48
N ILE A 127 -9.67 -27.75 17.28
CA ILE A 127 -9.30 -29.16 17.35
C ILE A 127 -10.48 -29.83 18.06
N PRO A 128 -11.30 -30.66 17.38
CA PRO A 128 -12.21 -31.53 18.09
C PRO A 128 -11.33 -32.63 18.69
N SER A 129 -11.28 -32.69 20.01
CA SER A 129 -10.64 -33.79 20.72
C SER A 129 -11.36 -35.11 20.41
N THR A 130 -10.57 -36.14 20.05
CA THR A 130 -10.80 -37.61 20.06
C THR A 130 -11.62 -38.27 18.93
N PRO A 131 -11.40 -39.58 18.62
CA PRO A 131 -10.13 -40.28 18.36
C PRO A 131 -10.15 -41.14 17.07
N SER A 132 -8.95 -41.44 16.55
CA SER A 132 -8.56 -42.62 15.73
C SER A 132 -9.45 -43.08 14.55
N SER A 133 -9.03 -42.74 13.32
CA SER A 133 -8.99 -43.67 12.18
C SER A 133 -8.14 -43.06 11.04
N PRO A 134 -7.31 -43.82 10.32
CA PRO A 134 -6.44 -43.27 9.27
C PRO A 134 -7.17 -43.20 7.91
N ILE A 135 -6.61 -42.38 6.99
CA ILE A 135 -6.82 -42.31 5.52
C ILE A 135 -7.76 -41.16 5.04
N PRO A 136 -7.52 -40.47 3.89
CA PRO A 136 -6.27 -40.02 3.25
C PRO A 136 -6.22 -38.48 3.11
N VAL A 137 -5.00 -37.94 2.93
CA VAL A 137 -4.73 -36.51 2.71
C VAL A 137 -5.36 -36.03 1.38
N LYS A 138 -6.51 -35.37 1.45
CA LYS A 138 -6.99 -34.48 0.38
C LYS A 138 -6.37 -33.11 0.58
N VAL A 139 -5.47 -32.74 -0.32
CA VAL A 139 -4.93 -31.40 -0.49
C VAL A 139 -6.11 -30.44 -0.74
N PHE A 140 -6.48 -29.66 0.27
CA PHE A 140 -7.46 -28.59 0.10
C PHE A 140 -6.79 -27.41 -0.59
N THR A 141 -6.99 -27.33 -1.90
CA THR A 141 -6.81 -26.11 -2.67
C THR A 141 -7.79 -25.07 -2.12
N TYR A 142 -7.31 -24.09 -1.36
CA TYR A 142 -8.12 -22.95 -0.92
C TYR A 142 -8.45 -22.06 -2.12
N VAL A 143 -9.50 -22.42 -2.87
CA VAL A 143 -10.22 -21.47 -3.73
C VAL A 143 -11.02 -20.58 -2.78
N ARG A 144 -10.53 -19.36 -2.56
CA ARG A 144 -11.21 -18.38 -1.72
C ARG A 144 -12.50 -17.97 -2.42
N GLU A 145 -13.62 -18.28 -1.77
CA GLU A 145 -14.96 -17.90 -2.19
C GLU A 145 -15.06 -16.37 -2.31
N LYS A 146 -15.55 -15.94 -3.47
CA LYS A 146 -15.68 -14.55 -3.90
C LYS A 146 -16.74 -13.86 -3.05
N LYS A 147 -16.35 -13.15 -1.98
CA LYS A 147 -17.25 -12.20 -1.31
C LYS A 147 -17.48 -11.03 -2.25
N GLU A 148 -18.62 -11.04 -2.91
CA GLU A 148 -19.24 -9.88 -3.53
C GLU A 148 -19.42 -8.82 -2.45
N VAL A 149 -18.58 -7.78 -2.48
CA VAL A 149 -18.87 -6.55 -1.76
C VAL A 149 -19.89 -5.81 -2.60
N CYS A 150 -21.13 -5.80 -2.09
CA CYS A 150 -22.25 -5.04 -2.62
C CYS A 150 -21.84 -3.63 -3.02
N GLU A 151 -21.88 -3.44 -4.33
CA GLU A 151 -22.07 -2.20 -5.04
C GLU A 151 -23.25 -1.44 -4.43
N THR A 152 -22.96 -0.44 -3.60
CA THR A 152 -23.97 0.52 -3.13
C THR A 152 -23.39 1.92 -3.30
N GLU A 153 -23.33 2.37 -4.56
CA GLU A 153 -23.58 3.76 -4.99
C GLU A 153 -23.36 3.87 -6.50
N GLY A 154 -24.46 3.85 -7.27
CA GLY A 154 -24.41 4.01 -8.72
C GLY A 154 -25.64 3.47 -9.43
N ARG A 155 -26.79 4.13 -9.26
CA ARG A 155 -28.08 3.80 -9.87
C ARG A 155 -28.06 4.02 -11.40
N PHE A 156 -27.42 3.10 -12.11
CA PHE A 156 -27.44 2.73 -13.54
C PHE A 156 -28.63 1.93 -14.09
N VAL A 157 -29.90 2.37 -14.03
CA VAL A 157 -30.99 1.59 -14.67
C VAL A 157 -30.81 1.59 -16.19
N ARG A 158 -30.51 0.44 -16.80
CA ARG A 158 -30.70 0.22 -18.24
C ARG A 158 -31.57 -1.02 -18.47
N ARG A 159 -32.84 -0.76 -18.81
CA ARG A 159 -33.85 -1.74 -19.25
C ARG A 159 -33.29 -2.64 -20.36
N LYS A 160 -33.53 -3.95 -20.25
CA LYS A 160 -33.57 -4.86 -21.39
C LYS A 160 -34.87 -4.62 -22.16
N ASN A 161 -34.77 -4.43 -23.47
CA ASN A 161 -35.86 -4.66 -24.42
C ASN A 161 -35.40 -5.76 -25.38
N CYS A 162 -36.33 -6.69 -25.63
CA CYS A 162 -36.31 -7.84 -26.53
C CYS A 162 -35.52 -9.06 -26.04
#